data_AF-A0A4Q5RCV4-F1
#
_entry.id   AF-A0A4Q5RCV4-F1
#
_cell.length_a   1.000
_cell.length_b   1.000
_cell.length_c   1.000
_cell.angle_alpha   90.00
_cell.angle_beta   90.00
_cell.angle_gamma   90.00
#
_symmetry.space_group_name_H-M   'P 1'
#
loop_
_entity.id
_entity.type
_entity.pdbx_description
1 polymer ?
#
loop_
_entity_poly.entity_id
_entity_poly.type
_entity_poly.pdbx_seq_one_letter_code
_entity_poly.pdbx_strand_id
1 'polypeptide(L)'
;KTAYGFTAFETGNVAGFECRKAVGRFMDTLYVTAFFTDQIMASGGPESFAGLPGLILGVGFPRIHTTWFATKLELKQVSPTDLVAPTKGKKATRQEILKTVKGAIKDWGNEAQRIWIEAII
;
A
#
# COMPACT_ATOMS: atom_id res chain seq x y z
N LYS A 1 13.00 -1.17 -3.81
CA LYS A 1 13.41 -2.38 -4.60
C LYS A 1 13.21 -3.63 -3.74
N THR A 2 12.00 -3.79 -3.18
CA THR A 2 11.77 -4.67 -2.02
C THR A 2 10.61 -5.62 -2.34
N ALA A 3 10.89 -6.64 -3.14
CA ALA A 3 10.12 -7.87 -3.23
C ALA A 3 10.97 -8.88 -4.02
N TYR A 4 11.79 -9.65 -3.32
CA TYR A 4 12.57 -10.73 -3.92
C TYR A 4 11.66 -11.97 -4.05
N GLY A 5 11.21 -12.23 -5.27
CA GLY A 5 10.59 -13.49 -5.71
C GLY A 5 9.10 -13.59 -5.40
N PHE A 6 8.27 -13.33 -6.41
CA PHE A 6 6.87 -13.74 -6.42
C PHE A 6 6.72 -14.96 -7.33
N THR A 7 6.36 -16.12 -6.76
CA THR A 7 6.07 -17.33 -7.52
C THR A 7 4.55 -17.50 -7.63
N ALA A 8 4.06 -17.62 -8.87
CA ALA A 8 2.63 -17.73 -9.16
C ALA A 8 2.23 -19.21 -9.25
N PHE A 9 1.25 -19.64 -8.44
CA PHE A 9 0.92 -21.08 -8.33
C PHE A 9 -0.54 -21.43 -8.63
N GLU A 10 -1.48 -20.50 -8.42
CA GLU A 10 -2.91 -20.83 -8.47
C GLU A 10 -3.72 -19.67 -9.05
N THR A 11 -4.70 -19.99 -9.88
CA THR A 11 -5.71 -19.04 -10.40
C THR A 11 -6.99 -19.13 -9.57
N GLY A 12 -7.59 -17.98 -9.26
CA GLY A 12 -8.83 -17.88 -8.50
C GLY A 12 -9.60 -16.60 -8.87
N ASN A 13 -10.87 -16.50 -8.49
CA ASN A 13 -11.68 -15.33 -8.78
C ASN A 13 -11.79 -14.43 -7.54
N VAL A 14 -11.41 -13.16 -7.66
CA VAL A 14 -11.60 -12.13 -6.61
C VAL A 14 -12.33 -10.95 -7.23
N ALA A 15 -13.43 -10.52 -6.60
CA ALA A 15 -14.25 -9.40 -7.04
C ALA A 15 -14.76 -9.48 -8.50
N GLY A 16 -14.89 -10.69 -9.06
CA GLY A 16 -15.33 -10.92 -10.45
C GLY A 16 -14.20 -10.95 -11.48
N PHE A 17 -12.94 -10.80 -11.05
CA PHE A 17 -11.77 -10.83 -11.92
C PHE A 17 -10.94 -12.09 -11.72
N GLU A 18 -10.38 -12.61 -12.82
CA GLU A 18 -9.40 -13.68 -12.76
C GLU A 18 -8.11 -13.16 -12.11
N CYS A 19 -7.74 -13.80 -11.01
CA CYS A 19 -6.61 -13.44 -10.17
C CYS A 19 -5.61 -14.59 -10.11
N ARG A 20 -4.33 -14.26 -10.13
CA ARG A 20 -3.24 -15.18 -9.87
C ARG A 20 -2.71 -14.95 -8.46
N LYS A 21 -2.50 -16.04 -7.74
CA LYS A 21 -1.85 -16.04 -6.43
C LYS A 21 -0.35 -15.98 -6.61
N ALA A 22 0.27 -14.96 -6.04
CA ALA A 22 1.70 -14.77 -5.93
C ALA A 22 2.12 -14.85 -4.46
N VAL A 23 3.19 -15.58 -4.15
CA VAL A 23 3.76 -15.64 -2.79
C VAL A 23 5.13 -15.00 -2.80
N GLY A 24 5.38 -14.13 -1.82
CA GLY A 24 6.68 -13.45 -1.67
C GLY A 24 7.07 -13.23 -0.22
N ARG A 25 8.26 -12.64 -0.03
CA ARG A 25 8.80 -12.26 1.28
C ARG A 25 8.88 -10.74 1.38
N PHE A 26 8.26 -10.19 2.41
CA PHE A 26 8.28 -8.79 2.78
C PHE A 26 9.19 -8.59 4.00
N MET A 27 10.01 -7.54 3.99
CA MET A 27 10.94 -7.17 5.09
C MET A 27 11.70 -8.38 5.68
N ASP A 28 12.29 -9.19 4.81
CA ASP A 28 13.14 -10.33 5.16
C ASP A 28 12.56 -11.35 6.14
N THR A 29 11.30 -11.31 6.56
CA THR A 29 10.75 -12.31 7.53
C THR A 29 9.24 -12.52 7.41
N LEU A 30 8.53 -11.69 6.66
CA LEU A 30 7.09 -11.79 6.53
C LEU A 30 6.73 -12.48 5.22
N TYR A 31 6.06 -13.62 5.31
CA TYR A 31 5.45 -14.25 4.15
C TYR A 31 4.19 -13.47 3.78
N VAL A 32 4.09 -13.07 2.52
CA VAL A 32 2.93 -12.37 1.98
C VAL A 32 2.36 -13.17 0.82
N THR A 33 1.04 -13.38 0.85
CA THR A 33 0.30 -13.96 -0.27
C THR A 33 -0.50 -12.84 -0.92
N ALA A 34 -0.24 -12.55 -2.19
CA ALA A 34 -0.94 -11.53 -2.96
C ALA A 34 -1.78 -12.17 -4.07
N PHE A 35 -2.95 -11.62 -4.34
CA PHE A 35 -3.81 -11.97 -5.45
C PHE A 35 -3.83 -10.79 -6.41
N PHE A 36 -3.37 -10.98 -7.64
CA PHE A 36 -3.29 -9.92 -8.65
C PHE A 36 -3.98 -10.32 -9.96
N THR A 37 -4.54 -9.35 -10.67
CA THR A 37 -5.18 -9.54 -11.98
C THR A 37 -4.37 -8.85 -13.08
N ASP A 38 -4.18 -9.53 -14.21
CA ASP A 38 -3.49 -8.98 -15.40
C ASP A 38 -4.43 -8.29 -16.39
N GLN A 39 -5.75 -8.37 -16.18
CA GLN A 39 -6.73 -7.66 -16.99
C GLN A 39 -6.62 -6.14 -16.83
N ILE A 40 -6.06 -5.66 -15.71
CA ILE A 40 -5.82 -4.25 -15.44
C ILE A 40 -4.31 -4.04 -15.34
N MET A 41 -3.73 -3.38 -16.35
CA MET A 41 -2.28 -3.15 -16.46
C MET A 41 -1.72 -2.11 -15.46
N ALA A 42 -2.48 -1.72 -14.44
CA ALA A 42 -2.03 -0.80 -13.41
C ALA A 42 -1.27 -1.57 -12.33
N SER A 43 0.04 -1.32 -12.20
CA SER A 43 0.84 -1.88 -11.10
C SER A 43 0.57 -1.08 -9.82
N GLY A 44 -0.32 -1.59 -8.98
CA GLY A 44 -0.74 -0.94 -7.74
C GLY A 44 -1.44 -1.91 -6.78
N GLY A 45 -1.60 -1.51 -5.51
CA GLY A 45 -2.21 -2.35 -4.47
C GLY A 45 -2.75 -1.54 -3.28
N PRO A 46 -3.42 -2.20 -2.32
CA PRO A 46 -4.07 -1.56 -1.16
C PRO A 46 -3.11 -0.97 -0.13
N GLU A 47 -1.83 -1.33 -0.23
CA GLU A 47 -0.72 -0.72 0.50
C GLU A 47 0.42 -0.54 -0.51
N SER A 48 1.63 -0.15 -0.09
CA SER A 48 2.79 0.07 -0.98
C SER A 48 3.31 -1.20 -1.71
N PHE A 49 2.48 -2.25 -1.83
CA PHE A 49 2.70 -3.41 -2.67
C PHE A 49 2.50 -3.07 -4.14
N ALA A 50 3.60 -3.03 -4.86
CA ALA A 50 3.66 -2.88 -6.31
C ALA A 50 4.75 -3.78 -6.89
N GLY A 51 4.78 -3.97 -8.20
CA GLY A 51 5.80 -4.77 -8.89
C GLY A 51 5.33 -6.13 -9.42
N LEU A 52 4.05 -6.45 -9.30
CA LEU A 52 3.41 -7.52 -10.08
C LEU A 52 2.89 -6.95 -11.41
N PRO A 53 2.86 -7.75 -12.50
CA PRO A 53 2.33 -7.35 -13.79
C PRO A 53 0.80 -7.34 -13.75
N GLY A 54 0.25 -6.36 -13.03
CA GLY A 54 -1.19 -6.22 -12.80
C GLY A 54 -1.53 -5.53 -11.48
N LEU A 55 -2.83 -5.39 -11.23
CA LEU A 55 -3.37 -4.78 -10.00
C LEU A 55 -3.54 -5.84 -8.91
N ILE A 56 -3.08 -5.55 -7.69
CA ILE A 56 -3.25 -6.41 -6.53
C ILE A 56 -4.63 -6.16 -5.92
N LEU A 57 -5.50 -7.16 -5.97
CA LEU A 57 -6.86 -7.12 -5.43
C LEU A 57 -6.98 -7.79 -4.05
N GLY A 58 -5.96 -8.52 -3.63
CA GLY A 58 -5.93 -9.12 -2.31
C GLY A 58 -4.53 -9.31 -1.79
N VAL A 59 -4.36 -9.15 -0.48
CA VAL A 59 -3.13 -9.48 0.22
C VAL A 59 -3.46 -10.15 1.55
N GLY A 60 -2.69 -11.16 1.91
CA GLY A 60 -2.81 -11.88 3.16
C GLY A 60 -1.45 -12.06 3.81
N PHE A 61 -1.39 -11.73 5.10
CA PHE A 61 -0.23 -11.94 5.95
C PHE A 61 -0.57 -13.00 7.01
N PRO A 62 -0.11 -14.24 6.83
CA PRO A 62 -0.42 -15.32 7.77
C PRO A 62 0.09 -15.03 9.19
N ARG A 63 1.24 -14.37 9.32
CA ARG A 63 1.90 -14.15 10.62
C ARG A 63 1.21 -13.10 11.49
N ILE A 64 0.61 -12.08 10.89
CA ILE A 64 -0.09 -11.00 11.63
C ILE A 64 -1.62 -11.15 11.55
N HIS A 65 -2.12 -12.26 10.97
CA HIS A 65 -3.54 -12.54 10.79
C HIS A 65 -4.33 -11.41 10.11
N THR A 66 -3.68 -10.67 9.21
CA THR A 66 -4.28 -9.56 8.47
C THR A 66 -4.51 -9.96 7.02
N THR A 67 -5.74 -9.78 6.54
CA THR A 67 -6.10 -10.00 5.14
C THR A 67 -6.86 -8.79 4.60
N TRP A 68 -6.46 -8.31 3.44
CA TRP A 68 -7.14 -7.26 2.70
C TRP A 68 -7.61 -7.82 1.38
N PHE A 69 -8.90 -7.68 1.09
CA PHE A 69 -9.50 -8.10 -0.18
C PHE A 69 -10.36 -6.98 -0.73
N ALA A 70 -10.29 -6.77 -2.04
CA ALA A 70 -11.17 -5.87 -2.75
C ALA A 70 -12.60 -6.44 -2.71
N THR A 71 -13.54 -5.65 -2.19
CA THR A 71 -14.96 -6.02 -2.10
C THR A 71 -15.73 -5.63 -3.35
N LYS A 72 -15.31 -4.55 -4.03
CA LYS A 72 -15.90 -4.04 -5.26
C LYS A 72 -14.81 -3.36 -6.09
N LEU A 73 -14.85 -3.56 -7.41
CA LEU A 73 -13.97 -2.88 -8.35
C LEU A 73 -14.82 -2.22 -9.44
N GLU A 74 -14.73 -0.89 -9.55
CA GLU A 74 -15.46 -0.11 -10.55
C GLU A 74 -14.46 0.66 -11.42
N LEU A 75 -14.42 0.35 -12.71
CA LEU A 75 -13.61 1.07 -13.69
C LEU A 75 -14.32 2.37 -14.07
N LYS A 76 -14.22 3.39 -13.21
CA LYS A 76 -14.73 4.73 -13.54
C LYS A 76 -13.75 5.42 -14.51
N GLN A 77 -14.24 5.85 -15.67
CA GLN A 77 -13.51 6.81 -16.49
C GLN A 77 -13.47 8.15 -15.74
N VAL A 78 -12.30 8.51 -15.24
CA VAL A 78 -12.10 9.76 -14.52
C VAL A 78 -11.94 10.86 -15.56
N SER A 79 -12.89 11.80 -15.60
CA SER A 79 -12.74 13.02 -16.38
C SER A 79 -11.70 13.92 -15.68
N PRO A 80 -10.95 14.78 -16.41
CA PRO A 80 -9.95 15.66 -15.78
C PRO A 80 -10.55 16.63 -14.74
N THR A 81 -11.87 16.74 -14.69
CA THR A 81 -12.63 17.55 -13.73
C THR A 81 -12.86 16.84 -12.38
N ASP A 82 -12.68 15.52 -12.29
CA ASP A 82 -12.80 14.76 -11.04
C ASP A 82 -11.46 14.69 -10.26
N LEU A 83 -10.32 14.92 -10.93
CA LEU A 83 -8.97 14.98 -10.36
C LEU A 83 -8.67 16.35 -9.71
N VAL A 84 -9.66 16.96 -9.07
CA VAL A 84 -9.43 18.19 -8.31
C VAL A 84 -8.64 17.80 -7.07
N ALA A 85 -7.39 18.26 -7.01
CA ALA A 85 -6.56 18.10 -5.82
C ALA A 85 -7.36 18.59 -4.59
N PRO A 86 -7.38 17.82 -3.49
CA PRO A 86 -8.19 18.15 -2.32
C PRO A 86 -7.81 19.54 -1.81
N THR A 87 -8.70 20.50 -2.00
CA THR A 87 -8.47 21.91 -1.65
C THR A 87 -8.52 22.15 -0.13
N LYS A 88 -8.93 21.13 0.63
CA LYS A 88 -8.89 21.10 2.11
C LYS A 88 -7.53 20.71 2.70
N GLY A 89 -6.50 20.53 1.87
CA GLY A 89 -5.12 20.42 2.34
C GLY A 89 -4.52 21.80 2.60
N LYS A 90 -4.07 22.07 3.84
CA LYS A 90 -3.12 23.16 4.05
C LYS A 90 -1.86 22.81 3.26
N LYS A 91 -1.42 23.71 2.36
CA LYS A 91 -0.10 23.60 1.73
C LYS A 91 0.96 23.80 2.83
N ALA A 92 1.25 22.74 3.56
CA ALA A 92 2.22 22.77 4.63
C ALA A 92 3.61 22.59 4.00
N THR A 93 4.49 23.56 4.25
CA THR A 93 5.90 23.41 3.90
C THR A 93 6.50 22.29 4.74
N ARG A 94 7.55 21.60 4.27
CA ARG A 94 8.23 20.52 5.03
C ARG A 94 8.50 20.90 6.49
N GLN A 95 8.84 22.16 6.76
CA GLN A 95 9.07 22.69 8.10
C GLN A 95 7.81 22.78 8.98
N GLU A 96 6.65 23.09 8.41
CA GLU A 96 5.38 23.12 9.14
C GLU A 96 4.92 21.71 9.49
N ILE A 97 5.08 20.76 8.56
CA ILE A 97 4.80 19.34 8.81
C ILE A 97 5.65 18.83 9.97
N LEU A 98 6.96 19.12 9.96
CA LEU A 98 7.86 18.75 11.05
C LEU A 98 7.46 19.39 12.39
N LYS A 99 6.91 20.61 12.41
CA LYS A 99 6.41 21.25 13.64
C LYS A 99 5.14 20.59 14.16
N THR A 100 4.17 20.31 13.29
CA THR A 100 2.93 19.61 13.67
C THR A 100 3.23 18.21 14.19
N VAL A 101 4.10 17.49 13.49
CA VAL A 101 4.53 16.14 13.88
C VAL A 101 5.29 16.20 15.20
N LYS A 102 6.29 17.08 15.39
CA LYS A 102 6.97 17.26 16.68
C LYS A 102 6.00 17.59 17.83
N GLY A 103 4.96 18.37 17.57
CA GLY A 103 3.92 18.67 18.55
C GLY A 103 3.10 17.44 18.95
N ALA A 104 2.74 16.59 17.98
CA ALA A 104 1.97 15.37 18.22
C ALA A 104 2.76 14.28 18.96
N ILE A 105 4.09 14.23 18.77
CA ILE A 105 4.95 13.20 19.38
C ILE A 105 5.57 13.69 20.70
N LYS A 106 5.14 14.84 21.24
CA LYS A 106 5.73 15.46 22.45
C LYS A 106 5.69 14.54 23.67
N ASP A 107 4.65 13.73 23.79
CA ASP A 107 4.44 12.82 24.92
C ASP A 107 5.24 11.51 24.83
N TRP A 108 5.95 11.25 23.73
CA TRP A 108 6.67 9.97 23.54
C TRP A 108 8.09 9.98 24.10
N GLY A 109 8.57 11.12 24.61
CA GLY A 109 9.91 11.29 25.18
C GLY A 109 11.01 11.57 24.14
N ASN A 110 12.05 12.28 24.57
CA ASN A 110 13.07 12.86 23.68
C ASN A 110 13.79 11.84 22.77
N GLU A 111 14.04 10.64 23.27
CA GLU A 111 14.76 9.61 22.52
C GLU A 111 13.88 8.97 21.44
N ALA A 112 12.61 8.68 21.76
CA ALA A 112 11.65 8.14 20.80
C ALA A 112 11.34 9.15 19.69
N GLN A 113 11.24 10.43 20.04
CA GLN A 113 11.05 11.51 19.06
C GLN A 113 12.21 11.58 18.06
N ARG A 114 13.45 11.38 18.53
CA ARG A 114 14.63 11.43 17.67
C ARG A 114 14.66 10.28 16.66
N ILE A 115 14.45 9.05 17.14
CA ILE A 115 14.45 7.84 16.30
C ILE A 115 13.35 7.92 15.23
N TRP A 116 12.17 8.43 15.60
CA TRP A 116 11.02 8.48 14.70
C TRP A 116 11.15 9.56 13.62
N ILE A 117 11.75 10.72 13.96
CA ILE A 117 12.00 11.80 12.99
C ILE A 117 13.05 11.38 11.96
N GLU A 118 14.11 10.69 12.38
CA GLU A 118 15.13 10.15 11.47
C GLU A 118 14.58 9.07 10.54
N ALA A 119 13.55 8.32 10.95
CA ALA A 119 12.90 7.31 10.11
C ALA A 119 11.95 7.91 9.04
N ILE A 120 11.54 9.17 9.20
CA ILE A 120 10.58 9.86 8.30
C ILE A 120 11.28 10.77 7.30
N ILE A 121 12.49 11.26 7.62
CA ILE A 121 13.31 12.13 6.76
C ILE A 121 14.05 11.30 5.71
#